data_AF-A0A2N7WMP6-F1
#
_entry.id   AF-A0A2N7WMP6-F1
#
_cell.length_a   1.000
_cell.length_b   1.000
_cell.length_c   1.000
_cell.angle_alpha   90.00
_cell.angle_beta   90.00
_cell.angle_gamma   90.00
#
_symmetry.space_group_name_H-M   'P 1'
#
loop_
_entity.id
_entity.type
_entity.pdbx_description
1 polymer ?
#
loop_
_entity_poly.entity_id
_entity_poly.type
_entity_poly.pdbx_seq_one_letter_code
_entity_poly.pdbx_strand_id
1 'polypeptide(L)'
;MTRPVDSGVILIARIALSVLFLWSGVMKLLGYAGFVGYLHSKGVPFVQIAAPVATAVEVLGGLLLIVGFKIRPLALIMAVYTVATAVLGHDFWNVTDAALQRDMVIHFWKNIGIAGGFLLLFVTGAGRISIDGARAPRGGLSL
;
A
#
# COMPACT_ATOMS: atom_id res chain seq x y z
N MET A 1 9.34 -17.63 10.17
CA MET A 1 9.14 -16.72 11.31
C MET A 1 7.99 -17.24 12.16
N THR A 2 8.30 -18.09 13.14
CA THR A 2 7.30 -18.82 13.93
C THR A 2 7.22 -18.34 15.39
N ARG A 3 8.12 -17.44 15.81
CA ARG A 3 8.11 -16.93 17.19
C ARG A 3 6.90 -16.01 17.38
N PRO A 4 6.25 -16.02 18.56
CA PRO A 4 5.13 -15.13 18.87
C PRO A 4 5.46 -13.65 18.68
N VAL A 5 6.68 -13.24 19.08
CA VAL A 5 7.18 -11.87 18.94
C VAL A 5 7.24 -11.46 17.46
N ASP A 6 7.81 -12.31 16.58
CA ASP A 6 7.86 -12.04 15.14
C ASP A 6 6.46 -11.81 14.57
N SER A 7 5.47 -12.60 15.00
CA SER A 7 4.09 -12.49 14.51
C SER A 7 3.40 -11.21 14.97
N GLY A 8 3.69 -10.74 16.19
CA GLY A 8 3.22 -9.45 16.69
C GLY A 8 3.83 -8.28 15.92
N VAL A 9 5.15 -8.31 15.69
CA VAL A 9 5.86 -7.28 14.91
C VAL A 9 5.34 -7.23 13.46
N ILE A 10 5.10 -8.38 12.82
CA ILE A 10 4.54 -8.42 11.46
C ILE A 10 3.12 -7.84 11.42
N LEU A 11 2.29 -8.08 12.44
CA LEU A 11 0.96 -7.46 12.51
C LEU A 11 1.07 -5.94 12.62
N ILE A 12 1.94 -5.43 13.50
CA ILE A 12 2.17 -3.99 13.66
C ILE A 12 2.66 -3.39 12.34
N ALA A 13 3.60 -4.05 11.65
CA ALA A 13 4.08 -3.60 10.34
C ALA A 13 2.95 -3.53 9.30
N ARG A 14 2.08 -4.55 9.25
CA ARG A 14 0.91 -4.54 8.34
C ARG A 14 -0.06 -3.41 8.67
N ILE A 15 -0.33 -3.16 9.95
CA ILE A 15 -1.18 -2.04 10.38
C ILE A 15 -0.53 -0.70 9.96
N ALA A 16 0.73 -0.49 10.32
CA ALA A 16 1.46 0.75 10.00
C ALA A 16 1.49 1.03 8.49
N LEU A 17 1.76 0.00 7.67
CA LEU A 17 1.73 0.12 6.22
C LEU A 17 0.31 0.36 5.69
N SER A 18 -0.72 -0.22 6.30
CA SER A 18 -2.11 -0.08 5.83
C SER A 18 -2.76 1.29 6.12
N VAL A 19 -2.39 1.95 7.23
CA VAL A 19 -3.07 3.18 7.70
C VAL A 19 -3.08 4.27 6.65
N LEU A 20 -1.96 4.48 5.95
CA LEU A 20 -1.86 5.51 4.92
C LEU A 20 -2.82 5.23 3.75
N PHE A 21 -2.91 3.98 3.29
CA PHE A 21 -3.78 3.59 2.18
C PHE A 21 -5.25 3.64 2.59
N LEU A 22 -5.60 3.20 3.79
CA LEU A 22 -6.96 3.31 4.29
C LEU A 22 -7.40 4.77 4.41
N TRP A 23 -6.55 5.62 4.99
CA TRP A 23 -6.81 7.06 5.06
C TRP A 23 -7.00 7.65 3.67
N SER A 24 -6.07 7.39 2.74
CA SER A 24 -6.15 7.92 1.37
C SER A 24 -7.39 7.42 0.63
N GLY A 25 -7.70 6.12 0.76
CA GLY A 25 -8.84 5.49 0.12
C GLY A 25 -10.17 6.03 0.62
N VAL A 26 -10.32 6.22 1.94
CA VAL A 26 -11.52 6.86 2.52
C VAL A 26 -11.66 8.31 2.04
N MET A 27 -10.57 9.08 2.01
CA MET A 27 -10.61 10.45 1.49
C MET A 27 -11.00 10.48 0.01
N LYS A 28 -10.53 9.52 -0.80
CA LYS A 28 -10.96 9.36 -2.20
C LYS A 28 -12.42 8.97 -2.32
N LEU A 29 -12.97 8.15 -1.41
CA LEU A 29 -14.40 7.81 -1.43
C LEU A 29 -15.28 9.02 -1.09
N LEU A 30 -14.91 9.77 -0.04
CA LEU A 30 -15.66 10.96 0.38
C LEU A 30 -15.54 12.11 -0.62
N GLY A 31 -14.39 12.23 -1.30
CA GLY A 31 -14.07 13.29 -2.26
C GLY A 31 -13.92 12.78 -3.70
N TYR A 32 -14.69 11.77 -4.10
CA TYR A 32 -14.44 11.02 -5.34
C TYR A 32 -14.42 11.88 -6.61
N ALA A 33 -15.37 12.83 -6.72
CA ALA A 33 -15.40 13.76 -7.85
C ALA A 33 -14.13 14.63 -7.93
N GLY A 34 -13.63 15.09 -6.78
CA GLY A 34 -12.37 15.85 -6.70
C GLY A 34 -11.16 15.00 -7.08
N PHE A 35 -11.12 13.73 -6.64
CA PHE A 35 -10.07 12.81 -7.02
C PHE A 35 -10.05 12.51 -8.53
N VAL A 36 -11.21 12.30 -9.14
CA VAL A 36 -11.35 12.14 -10.60
C VAL A 36 -10.83 13.39 -11.32
N GLY A 37 -11.21 14.59 -10.86
CA GLY A 37 -10.71 15.86 -11.41
C GLY A 37 -9.18 15.99 -11.29
N TYR A 38 -8.60 15.58 -10.17
CA TYR A 38 -7.16 15.54 -9.98
C TYR A 38 -6.46 14.61 -10.98
N LEU A 39 -6.99 13.40 -11.20
CA LEU A 39 -6.43 12.47 -12.19
C LEU A 39 -6.49 13.03 -13.61
N HIS A 40 -7.58 13.73 -13.97
CA HIS A 40 -7.67 14.46 -15.23
C HIS A 40 -6.61 15.56 -15.35
N SER A 41 -6.39 16.36 -14.30
CA SER A 41 -5.35 17.39 -14.30
C SER A 41 -3.92 16.82 -14.43
N LYS A 42 -3.72 15.57 -14.02
CA LYS A 42 -2.47 14.83 -14.17
C LYS A 42 -2.35 14.11 -15.53
N GLY A 43 -3.35 14.21 -16.40
CA GLY A 43 -3.34 13.59 -17.73
C GLY A 43 -3.38 12.05 -17.70
N VAL A 44 -3.88 11.45 -16.61
CA VAL A 44 -3.97 9.99 -16.49
C VAL A 44 -4.93 9.43 -17.55
N PRO A 45 -4.52 8.46 -18.38
CA PRO A 45 -5.42 7.86 -19.36
C PRO A 45 -6.48 7.00 -18.68
N PHE A 46 -7.66 6.88 -19.30
CA PHE A 46 -8.75 6.03 -18.80
C PHE A 46 -9.14 6.30 -17.33
N VAL A 47 -9.27 7.56 -16.93
CA VAL A 47 -9.59 7.98 -15.53
C VAL A 47 -10.79 7.24 -14.94
N GLN A 48 -11.78 6.91 -15.75
CA GLN A 48 -13.00 6.20 -15.40
C GLN A 48 -12.74 4.78 -14.91
N ILE A 49 -11.59 4.19 -15.28
CA ILE A 49 -11.09 2.90 -14.81
C ILE A 49 -10.01 3.11 -13.74
N ALA A 50 -9.09 4.06 -13.95
CA ALA A 50 -7.98 4.31 -13.03
C ALA A 50 -8.45 4.76 -11.65
N ALA A 51 -9.45 5.66 -11.58
CA ALA A 51 -10.00 6.16 -10.34
C ALA A 51 -10.61 5.06 -9.45
N PRO A 52 -11.57 4.23 -9.94
CA PRO A 52 -12.15 3.19 -9.10
C PRO A 52 -11.13 2.11 -8.74
N VAL A 53 -10.18 1.79 -9.64
CA VAL A 53 -9.11 0.83 -9.33
C VAL A 53 -8.21 1.36 -8.22
N ALA A 54 -7.75 2.62 -8.30
CA ALA A 54 -6.91 3.21 -7.27
C ALA A 54 -7.63 3.24 -5.91
N THR A 55 -8.88 3.69 -5.88
CA THR A 55 -9.68 3.70 -4.65
C THR A 55 -9.90 2.29 -4.09
N ALA A 56 -10.20 1.31 -4.95
CA ALA A 56 -10.38 -0.08 -4.52
C ALA A 56 -9.09 -0.69 -3.99
N VAL A 57 -7.95 -0.48 -4.65
CA VAL A 57 -6.65 -0.96 -4.20
C VAL A 57 -6.29 -0.39 -2.83
N GLU A 58 -6.55 0.90 -2.60
CA GLU A 58 -6.24 1.52 -1.32
C GLU A 58 -7.12 1.04 -0.17
N VAL A 59 -8.44 0.99 -0.39
CA VAL A 59 -9.39 0.57 0.65
C VAL A 59 -9.30 -0.92 0.88
N LEU A 60 -9.49 -1.73 -0.17
CA LEU A 60 -9.48 -3.19 -0.03
C LEU A 60 -8.09 -3.69 0.30
N GLY A 61 -7.04 -3.15 -0.34
CA GLY A 61 -5.67 -3.56 -0.05
C GLY A 61 -5.26 -3.23 1.38
N GLY A 62 -5.62 -2.05 1.89
CA GLY A 62 -5.42 -1.69 3.29
C GLY A 62 -6.11 -2.65 4.27
N LEU A 63 -7.38 -2.99 4.01
CA LEU A 63 -8.14 -3.94 4.85
C LEU A 63 -7.54 -5.34 4.79
N LEU A 64 -7.18 -5.82 3.60
CA LEU A 64 -6.59 -7.14 3.38
C LEU A 64 -5.21 -7.27 4.03
N LEU A 65 -4.43 -6.18 4.09
CA LEU A 65 -3.16 -6.13 4.84
C LEU A 65 -3.41 -6.37 6.34
N ILE A 66 -4.39 -5.70 6.94
CA ILE A 66 -4.70 -5.85 8.37
C ILE A 66 -5.13 -7.28 8.70
N VAL A 67 -6.11 -7.81 7.98
CA VAL A 67 -6.60 -9.19 8.24
C VAL A 67 -5.56 -10.25 7.84
N GLY A 68 -4.63 -9.89 6.97
CA GLY A 68 -3.53 -10.75 6.54
C GLY A 68 -4.00 -11.88 5.63
N PHE A 69 -4.73 -11.51 4.58
CA PHE A 69 -5.24 -12.44 3.57
C PHE A 69 -4.47 -12.30 2.26
N LYS A 70 -3.93 -13.41 1.76
CA LYS A 70 -3.08 -13.48 0.56
C LYS A 70 -1.98 -12.42 0.56
N ILE A 71 -1.25 -12.28 1.68
CA ILE A 71 -0.30 -11.18 1.89
C ILE A 71 0.79 -11.12 0.83
N ARG A 72 1.30 -12.26 0.34
CA ARG A 72 2.37 -12.25 -0.65
C ARG A 72 1.95 -11.56 -1.96
N PRO A 73 0.97 -12.07 -2.72
CA PRO A 73 0.55 -11.39 -3.95
C PRO A 73 0.01 -9.98 -3.66
N LEU A 74 -0.69 -9.77 -2.54
CA LEU A 74 -1.16 -8.45 -2.15
C LEU A 74 -0.01 -7.45 -1.97
N ALA A 75 1.06 -7.85 -1.29
CA ALA A 75 2.21 -6.99 -1.04
C ALA A 75 2.91 -6.58 -2.33
N LEU A 76 3.01 -7.48 -3.33
CA LEU A 76 3.53 -7.10 -4.65
C LEU A 76 2.64 -6.08 -5.36
N ILE A 77 1.32 -6.30 -5.35
CA ILE A 77 0.35 -5.36 -5.91
C ILE A 77 0.47 -3.99 -5.23
N MET A 78 0.52 -3.96 -3.90
CA MET A 78 0.67 -2.73 -3.12
C MET A 78 2.01 -2.05 -3.39
N ALA A 79 3.11 -2.79 -3.51
CA ALA A 79 4.42 -2.24 -3.86
C ALA A 79 4.39 -1.54 -5.22
N VAL A 80 3.88 -2.22 -6.26
CA VAL A 80 3.77 -1.67 -7.61
C VAL A 80 2.84 -0.45 -7.63
N TYR A 81 1.69 -0.53 -6.98
CA TYR A 81 0.75 0.58 -6.84
C TYR A 81 1.38 1.79 -6.15
N THR A 82 2.15 1.57 -5.08
CA THR A 82 2.80 2.64 -4.32
C THR A 82 3.88 3.33 -5.15
N VAL A 83 4.67 2.57 -5.91
CA VAL A 83 5.66 3.13 -6.85
C VAL A 83 4.97 3.92 -7.95
N ALA A 84 3.89 3.39 -8.55
CA ALA A 84 3.12 4.10 -9.56
C ALA A 84 2.54 5.42 -9.01
N THR A 85 2.03 5.41 -7.78
CA THR A 85 1.53 6.62 -7.09
C THR A 85 2.66 7.62 -6.82
N ALA A 86 3.86 7.17 -6.47
CA ALA A 86 5.02 8.04 -6.33
C ALA A 86 5.35 8.74 -7.65
N VAL A 87 5.46 7.97 -8.74
CA VAL A 87 5.87 8.48 -10.06
C VAL A 87 4.83 9.40 -10.68
N LEU A 88 3.54 9.09 -10.54
CA LEU A 88 2.45 9.87 -11.16
C LEU A 88 1.97 11.03 -10.27
N GLY A 89 1.96 10.83 -8.95
CA GLY A 89 1.40 11.80 -8.00
C GLY A 89 2.42 12.79 -7.44
N HIS A 90 3.71 12.42 -7.44
CA HIS A 90 4.80 13.17 -6.80
C HIS A 90 6.01 13.31 -7.72
N ASP A 91 5.74 13.65 -8.98
CA ASP A 91 6.71 13.89 -10.06
C ASP A 91 7.51 15.20 -9.86
N PHE A 92 8.29 15.24 -8.79
CA PHE A 92 9.04 16.43 -8.37
C PHE A 92 10.00 16.99 -9.44
N TRP A 93 10.41 16.17 -10.41
CA TRP A 93 11.25 16.59 -11.55
C TRP A 93 10.53 17.49 -12.55
N ASN A 94 9.21 17.59 -12.48
CA ASN A 94 8.38 18.46 -13.32
C ASN A 94 7.95 19.76 -12.61
N VAL A 95 8.42 20.00 -11.38
CA VAL A 95 8.02 21.15 -10.56
C VAL A 95 9.13 22.19 -10.51
N THR A 96 8.81 23.44 -10.87
CA THR A 96 9.76 24.57 -10.86
C THR A 96 9.69 25.41 -9.58
N ASP A 97 8.55 25.41 -8.88
CA ASP A 97 8.42 26.08 -7.59
C ASP A 97 9.21 25.32 -6.51
N ALA A 98 10.15 26.00 -5.86
CA ALA A 98 11.08 25.37 -4.94
C ALA A 98 10.43 24.81 -3.66
N ALA A 99 9.34 25.42 -3.18
CA ALA A 99 8.65 24.95 -1.99
C ALA A 99 7.84 23.69 -2.31
N LEU A 100 7.08 23.72 -3.41
CA LEU A 100 6.32 22.58 -3.89
C LEU A 100 7.22 21.40 -4.28
N GLN A 101 8.36 21.68 -4.92
CA GLN A 101 9.32 20.64 -5.30
C GLN A 101 9.85 19.87 -4.07
N ARG A 102 10.20 20.58 -2.99
CA ARG A 102 10.66 19.93 -1.74
C ARG A 102 9.60 19.02 -1.13
N ASP A 103 8.36 19.48 -1.11
CA ASP A 103 7.23 18.68 -0.61
C ASP A 103 7.02 17.40 -1.45
N MET A 104 7.05 17.53 -2.78
CA MET A 104 6.93 16.38 -3.70
C MET A 104 8.07 15.38 -3.54
N VAL A 105 9.32 15.84 -3.34
CA VAL A 105 10.47 14.96 -3.08
C VAL A 105 10.24 14.11 -1.83
N ILE A 106 9.74 14.72 -0.75
CA ILE A 106 9.45 14.00 0.51
C ILE A 106 8.38 12.93 0.26
N HIS A 107 7.30 13.28 -0.43
CA HIS A 107 6.22 12.34 -0.71
C HIS A 107 6.64 11.20 -1.65
N PHE A 108 7.45 11.48 -2.65
CA PHE A 108 8.02 10.49 -3.55
C PHE A 108 8.84 9.45 -2.76
N TRP A 109 9.85 9.90 -2.01
CA TRP A 109 10.75 8.99 -1.29
C TRP A 109 10.06 8.26 -0.14
N LYS A 110 9.08 8.88 0.53
CA LYS A 110 8.20 8.19 1.48
C LYS A 110 7.53 6.99 0.81
N ASN A 111 6.95 7.16 -0.38
CA ASN A 111 6.29 6.07 -1.09
C ASN A 111 7.28 4.97 -1.53
N ILE A 112 8.49 5.34 -1.98
CA ILE A 112 9.54 4.34 -2.29
C ILE A 112 9.93 3.54 -1.04
N GLY A 113 10.07 4.19 0.12
CA GLY A 113 10.33 3.50 1.39
C GLY A 113 9.19 2.54 1.78
N ILE A 114 7.93 2.97 1.63
CA ILE A 114 6.74 2.14 1.88
C ILE A 114 6.71 0.92 0.93
N ALA A 115 7.03 1.11 -0.35
CA ALA A 115 7.13 0.02 -1.32
C ALA A 115 8.20 -1.01 -0.88
N GLY A 116 9.34 -0.56 -0.35
CA GLY A 116 10.33 -1.43 0.27
C GLY A 116 9.76 -2.25 1.44
N GLY A 117 8.94 -1.63 2.29
CA GLY A 117 8.21 -2.32 3.36
C GLY A 117 7.27 -3.42 2.84
N PHE A 118 6.60 -3.18 1.71
CA PHE A 118 5.79 -4.20 1.06
C PHE A 118 6.63 -5.34 0.47
N LEU A 119 7.77 -5.06 -0.15
CA LEU A 119 8.68 -6.12 -0.62
C LEU A 119 9.20 -6.98 0.53
N LEU A 120 9.48 -6.38 1.69
CA LEU A 120 9.80 -7.13 2.91
C LEU A 120 8.60 -7.98 3.38
N LEU A 121 7.37 -7.47 3.31
CA LEU A 121 6.16 -8.26 3.60
C LEU A 121 5.94 -9.42 2.61
N PHE A 122 6.32 -9.25 1.34
CA PHE A 122 6.28 -10.33 0.36
C PHE A 122 7.19 -11.50 0.78
N VAL A 123 8.41 -11.18 1.24
CA VAL A 123 9.37 -12.19 1.71
C VAL A 123 8.91 -12.83 3.04
N THR A 124 8.55 -12.00 4.01
CA THR A 124 8.22 -12.44 5.38
C THR A 124 6.85 -13.12 5.49
N GLY A 125 5.88 -12.70 4.67
CA GLY A 125 4.50 -13.19 4.72
C GLY A 125 3.66 -12.56 5.83
N ALA A 126 2.47 -13.12 6.08
CA ALA A 126 1.47 -12.52 6.97
C ALA A 126 1.73 -12.67 8.48
N GLY A 127 2.65 -13.55 8.88
CA GLY A 127 2.83 -13.98 10.27
C GLY A 127 1.67 -14.83 10.80
N ARG A 128 1.77 -15.37 12.03
CA ARG A 128 0.73 -16.29 12.59
C ARG A 128 -0.58 -15.59 12.95
N ILE A 129 -0.53 -14.29 13.27
CA ILE A 129 -1.71 -13.48 13.64
C ILE A 129 -2.35 -12.93 12.37
N SER A 130 -2.90 -13.81 11.53
CA SER A 130 -3.50 -13.45 10.23
C SER A 130 -4.43 -14.55 9.72
N ILE A 131 -5.26 -14.25 8.72
CA ILE A 131 -6.08 -15.27 8.02
C ILE A 131 -5.18 -16.31 7.33
N ASP A 132 -4.11 -15.87 6.65
CA ASP A 132 -3.16 -16.79 6.01
C ASP A 132 -2.49 -17.71 7.04
N GLY A 133 -2.11 -17.16 8.20
CA GLY A 133 -1.51 -17.91 9.30
C GLY A 133 -2.48 -18.87 10.00
N ALA A 134 -3.78 -18.56 10.01
CA ALA A 134 -4.82 -19.46 10.50
C ALA A 134 -5.10 -20.63 9.55
N ARG A 135 -4.89 -20.44 8.23
CA ARG A 135 -5.07 -21.47 7.19
C ARG A 135 -3.84 -22.34 6.98
N ALA A 136 -2.66 -21.88 7.41
CA ALA A 136 -1.45 -22.68 7.36
C ALA A 136 -1.64 -23.96 8.21
N PRO A 137 -1.30 -25.16 7.68
CA PRO A 137 -1.41 -26.40 8.43
C PRO A 137 -0.76 -26.26 9.81
N ARG A 138 -1.55 -26.46 10.87
CA ARG A 138 -1.04 -26.54 12.24
C ARG A 138 -0.51 -27.95 12.47
N GLY A 139 0.66 -28.25 11.91
CA GLY A 139 1.36 -29.53 12.12
C GLY A 139 2.62 -29.59 11.26
N GLY A 140 3.79 -29.99 11.76
CA GLY A 140 4.22 -30.35 13.11
C GLY A 140 5.74 -30.25 13.14
N LEU A 141 6.34 -30.39 14.33
CA LEU A 141 7.73 -30.78 14.42
C LEU A 141 7.92 -32.04 13.56
N SER A 142 8.64 -31.92 12.44
CA SER A 142 9.23 -33.06 11.77
C SER A 142 10.57 -32.63 11.18
N LEU A 143 11.59 -32.85 12.04
CA LEU A 143 13.03 -32.89 11.83
C LEU A 143 13.73 -31.55 11.53
#